data_AF-A0A0C3C7Z7-F1
#
_entry.id   AF-A0A0C3C7Z7-F1
#
_cell.length_a   1.000
_cell.length_b   1.000
_cell.length_c   1.000
_cell.angle_alpha   90.00
_cell.angle_beta   90.00
_cell.angle_gamma   90.00
#
_symmetry.space_group_name_H-M   'P 1'
#
loop_
_entity.id
_entity.type
_entity.pdbx_description
1 polymer ?
#
loop_
_entity_poly.entity_id
_entity_poly.type
_entity_poly.pdbx_seq_one_letter_code
_entity_poly.pdbx_strand_id
1 'polypeptide(L)'
;MPGPSSRRVVIDDNDSRIIYSSAFFVDSTGIKDDQGNFGATLKSTLHGTNSTGSFQFRFSGTAIDVFGTTDQGNSSGVIDPTWECFIDNTSIGATNPYNFAENNWLLCSAENLADTSHVITVNVKSRGRTFWFDYFQYLPSPNISTEGEFVLVQNLDPDIHFDSSWQPLGPNANMTVTKGGSVTFKFMGVGLSFYGLIPRELPISPSLATFSIDGGPTTPVALKGLTPGSVTLYNQKFFETPTLPYGLHTLNVTYKGDDSSNGSTPLVLDYLLIQNGSIASSSTPLLPASTAAPVSTSATKNVNVAGVVCGVLAAIAFLLVLAFFFMKYRKSKEVKFAPSSKFLPPNPFRPRPPPIQESTSFSSLGLFTPSQSRIDLAGPPTHRRRISKPTQQPEASGSQPRRFPAAPIVPPKAVDDQTSYYGGYQTWGQAKALEAASKKATARPRDSYM
;
A
#
# COMPACT_ATOMS: atom_id res chain seq x y z
N MET A 1 8.02 -24.00 2.30
CA MET A 1 9.10 -23.35 1.53
C MET A 1 8.59 -21.96 1.21
N PRO A 2 9.23 -20.87 1.65
CA PRO A 2 8.94 -19.56 1.10
C PRO A 2 9.20 -19.63 -0.41
N GLY A 3 8.22 -19.20 -1.22
CA GLY A 3 8.39 -19.13 -2.67
C GLY A 3 9.51 -18.14 -3.02
N PRO A 4 10.08 -18.21 -4.24
CA PRO A 4 11.02 -17.20 -4.71
C PRO A 4 10.39 -15.81 -4.56
N SER A 5 11.16 -14.81 -4.11
CA SER A 5 10.63 -13.45 -4.01
C SER A 5 10.26 -12.93 -5.38
N SER A 6 9.02 -12.47 -5.51
CA SER A 6 8.51 -11.88 -6.74
C SER A 6 8.69 -10.37 -6.65
N ARG A 7 9.92 -9.90 -6.88
CA ARG A 7 10.18 -8.46 -7.09
C ARG A 7 9.36 -7.97 -8.27
N ARG A 8 8.79 -6.77 -8.15
CA ARG A 8 7.91 -6.19 -9.18
C ARG A 8 8.56 -4.98 -9.81
N VAL A 9 8.29 -4.78 -11.10
CA VAL A 9 8.61 -3.52 -11.78
C VAL A 9 7.47 -2.54 -11.56
N VAL A 10 7.79 -1.29 -11.26
CA VAL A 10 6.83 -0.20 -11.10
C VAL A 10 6.98 0.79 -12.25
N ILE A 11 5.88 1.08 -12.94
CA ILE A 11 5.85 1.99 -14.09
C ILE A 11 4.97 3.18 -13.72
N ASP A 12 5.61 4.33 -13.59
CA ASP A 12 5.03 5.64 -13.31
C ASP A 12 4.04 6.09 -14.39
N ASP A 13 3.00 6.83 -14.02
CA ASP A 13 2.00 7.36 -14.95
C ASP A 13 2.60 8.24 -16.06
N ASN A 14 3.71 8.91 -15.77
CA ASN A 14 4.39 9.74 -16.75
C ASN A 14 5.34 8.97 -17.69
N ASP A 15 5.33 7.63 -17.66
CA ASP A 15 6.14 6.80 -18.56
C ASP A 15 5.65 6.89 -20.01
N SER A 16 6.57 7.21 -20.92
CA SER A 16 6.24 7.41 -22.35
C SER A 16 5.77 6.16 -23.09
N ARG A 17 5.92 4.97 -22.51
CA ARG A 17 5.39 3.71 -23.07
C ARG A 17 3.90 3.56 -22.82
N ILE A 18 3.31 4.36 -21.93
CA ILE A 18 1.88 4.38 -21.68
C ILE A 18 1.20 5.21 -22.76
N ILE A 19 0.24 4.60 -23.46
CA ILE A 19 -0.48 5.26 -24.55
C ILE A 19 -1.82 5.72 -24.00
N TYR A 20 -1.95 7.01 -23.79
CA TYR A 20 -3.19 7.66 -23.38
C TYR A 20 -4.04 8.09 -24.57
N SER A 21 -5.36 7.97 -24.43
CA SER A 21 -6.30 8.67 -25.30
C SER A 21 -6.22 10.19 -25.08
N SER A 22 -6.71 10.98 -26.04
CA SER A 22 -6.67 12.45 -26.00
C SER A 22 -7.48 13.09 -24.86
N ALA A 23 -8.26 12.31 -24.12
CA ALA A 23 -9.09 12.78 -23.01
C ALA A 23 -8.33 12.92 -21.68
N PHE A 24 -7.08 12.42 -21.61
CA PHE A 24 -6.26 12.46 -20.40
C PHE A 24 -5.47 13.77 -20.28
N PHE A 25 -5.25 14.19 -19.04
CA PHE A 25 -4.39 15.31 -18.67
C PHE A 25 -3.49 14.91 -17.49
N VAL A 26 -2.39 15.62 -17.32
CA VAL A 26 -1.43 15.38 -16.23
C VAL A 26 -1.68 16.36 -15.09
N ASP A 27 -1.71 15.88 -13.85
CA ASP A 27 -1.56 16.66 -12.63
C ASP A 27 -0.20 16.35 -12.02
N SER A 28 0.67 17.35 -11.99
CA SER A 28 2.02 17.26 -11.39
C SER A 28 2.17 18.22 -10.21
N THR A 29 1.06 18.61 -9.58
CA THR A 29 1.06 19.59 -8.49
C THR A 29 1.24 18.97 -7.11
N GLY A 30 1.08 17.65 -6.98
CA GLY A 30 1.03 16.94 -5.70
C GLY A 30 -0.20 17.28 -4.85
N ILE A 31 -1.23 17.94 -5.41
CA ILE A 31 -2.42 18.35 -4.65
C ILE A 31 -3.19 17.18 -4.03
N LYS A 32 -2.99 15.97 -4.57
CA LYS A 32 -3.59 14.73 -4.08
C LYS A 32 -2.72 13.97 -3.09
N ASP A 33 -1.49 14.38 -2.79
CA ASP A 33 -0.57 13.58 -1.96
C ASP A 33 -1.05 13.37 -0.51
N ASP A 34 -1.87 14.27 0.01
CA ASP A 34 -2.48 14.17 1.35
C ASP A 34 -3.89 13.52 1.32
N GLN A 35 -4.29 12.92 0.20
CA GLN A 35 -5.60 12.31 0.04
C GLN A 35 -5.66 10.92 0.67
N GLY A 36 -6.40 10.83 1.78
CA GLY A 36 -6.66 9.56 2.46
C GLY A 36 -5.54 9.15 3.40
N ASN A 37 -5.43 7.85 3.72
CA ASN A 37 -4.40 7.32 4.63
C ASN A 37 -3.43 6.33 3.96
N PHE A 38 -3.43 6.25 2.62
CA PHE A 38 -2.57 5.38 1.81
C PHE A 38 -1.35 6.10 1.21
N GLY A 39 -0.87 7.16 1.86
CA GLY A 39 0.34 7.87 1.47
C GLY A 39 0.18 8.71 0.20
N ALA A 40 1.29 9.32 -0.20
CA ALA A 40 1.37 10.18 -1.38
C ALA A 40 1.31 9.38 -2.68
N THR A 41 1.01 10.06 -3.78
CA THR A 41 1.07 9.48 -5.14
C THR A 41 2.53 9.24 -5.54
N LEU A 42 2.77 8.36 -6.51
CA LEU A 42 4.13 8.11 -6.98
C LEU A 42 4.66 9.38 -7.67
N LYS A 43 5.83 9.85 -7.22
CA LYS A 43 6.46 11.11 -7.69
C LYS A 43 5.58 12.36 -7.65
N SER A 44 4.50 12.36 -6.88
CA SER A 44 3.56 13.48 -6.82
C SER A 44 2.91 13.79 -8.18
N THR A 45 2.71 12.76 -9.03
CA THR A 45 2.08 12.87 -10.34
C THR A 45 0.86 11.97 -10.47
N LEU A 46 -0.13 12.41 -11.27
CA LEU A 46 -1.29 11.63 -11.66
C LEU A 46 -1.69 11.94 -13.10
N HIS A 47 -2.20 10.94 -13.81
CA HIS A 47 -2.92 11.10 -15.06
C HIS A 47 -4.42 11.01 -14.83
N GLY A 48 -5.13 12.07 -15.19
CA GLY A 48 -6.56 12.25 -14.94
C GLY A 48 -7.40 12.26 -16.20
N THR A 49 -8.65 11.79 -16.12
CA THR A 49 -9.68 12.14 -17.11
C THR A 49 -11.03 12.36 -16.44
N ASN A 50 -11.77 13.40 -16.86
CA ASN A 50 -13.12 13.72 -16.40
C ASN A 50 -14.19 13.41 -17.47
N SER A 51 -13.83 12.62 -18.47
CA SER A 51 -14.72 12.19 -19.55
C SER A 51 -14.49 10.71 -19.88
N THR A 52 -15.00 10.24 -21.03
CA THR A 52 -14.71 8.87 -21.48
C THR A 52 -13.35 8.84 -22.15
N GLY A 53 -12.51 7.89 -21.74
CA GLY A 53 -11.16 7.74 -22.28
C GLY A 53 -10.62 6.34 -22.01
N SER A 54 -9.42 6.08 -22.52
CA SER A 54 -8.68 4.86 -22.24
C SER A 54 -7.19 5.12 -22.17
N PHE A 55 -6.47 4.21 -21.53
CA PHE A 55 -5.01 4.10 -21.65
C PHE A 55 -4.59 2.63 -21.73
N GLN A 56 -3.40 2.39 -22.28
CA GLN A 56 -2.86 1.05 -22.43
C GLN A 56 -1.36 1.01 -22.19
N PHE A 57 -0.88 -0.13 -21.71
CA PHE A 57 0.52 -0.40 -21.47
C PHE A 57 0.86 -1.83 -21.88
N ARG A 58 2.03 -2.00 -22.51
CA ARG A 58 2.55 -3.31 -22.91
C ARG A 58 3.60 -3.76 -21.91
N PHE A 59 3.45 -4.97 -21.38
CA PHE A 59 4.41 -5.58 -20.47
C PHE A 59 4.73 -7.01 -20.90
N SER A 60 5.76 -7.61 -20.32
CA SER A 60 6.04 -9.04 -20.44
C SER A 60 6.22 -9.62 -19.05
N GLY A 61 5.35 -10.55 -18.66
CA GLY A 61 5.30 -11.05 -17.29
C GLY A 61 4.03 -11.81 -16.95
N THR A 62 3.92 -12.27 -15.69
CA THR A 62 2.88 -13.22 -15.26
C THR A 62 1.81 -12.62 -14.34
N ALA A 63 1.96 -11.36 -13.95
CA ALA A 63 0.99 -10.63 -13.13
C ALA A 63 1.11 -9.12 -13.33
N ILE A 64 0.01 -8.39 -13.20
CA ILE A 64 -0.04 -6.92 -13.24
C ILE A 64 -1.12 -6.36 -12.32
N ASP A 65 -0.83 -5.24 -11.70
CA ASP A 65 -1.69 -4.44 -10.85
C ASP A 65 -1.71 -3.00 -11.36
N VAL A 66 -2.88 -2.36 -11.29
CA VAL A 66 -3.08 -0.96 -11.69
C VAL A 66 -3.46 -0.16 -10.46
N PHE A 67 -2.73 0.91 -10.17
CA PHE A 67 -2.95 1.76 -9.01
C PHE A 67 -3.32 3.19 -9.42
N GLY A 68 -4.09 3.85 -8.56
CA GLY A 68 -4.49 5.23 -8.75
C GLY A 68 -5.13 5.83 -7.50
N THR A 69 -5.75 7.00 -7.66
CA THR A 69 -6.52 7.65 -6.59
C THR A 69 -7.99 7.38 -6.79
N THR A 70 -8.65 6.72 -5.82
CA THR A 70 -10.11 6.69 -5.81
C THR A 70 -10.62 8.07 -5.46
N ASP A 71 -11.61 8.54 -6.21
CA ASP A 71 -12.34 9.75 -5.89
C ASP A 71 -13.74 9.56 -6.47
N GLN A 72 -14.46 8.53 -5.99
CA GLN A 72 -15.77 8.16 -6.54
C GLN A 72 -16.92 8.86 -5.82
N GLY A 73 -17.93 9.24 -6.59
CA GLY A 73 -19.15 9.87 -6.11
C GLY A 73 -20.38 9.05 -6.45
N ASN A 74 -21.36 9.09 -5.55
CA ASN A 74 -22.69 8.54 -5.78
C ASN A 74 -23.76 9.64 -5.59
N SER A 75 -23.65 10.72 -6.36
CA SER A 75 -24.58 11.86 -6.24
C SER A 75 -25.97 11.59 -6.83
N SER A 76 -26.12 10.55 -7.66
CA SER A 76 -27.35 10.29 -8.43
C SER A 76 -27.81 8.82 -8.42
N GLY A 77 -27.29 8.00 -7.49
CA GLY A 77 -27.46 6.54 -7.55
C GLY A 77 -26.55 5.87 -8.59
N VAL A 78 -25.78 6.66 -9.35
CA VAL A 78 -24.80 6.19 -10.32
C VAL A 78 -23.41 6.54 -9.79
N ILE A 79 -22.55 5.51 -9.75
CA ILE A 79 -21.15 5.63 -9.37
C ILE A 79 -20.39 6.33 -10.52
N ASP A 80 -19.61 7.36 -10.18
CA ASP A 80 -18.78 8.12 -11.11
C ASP A 80 -17.43 8.48 -10.46
N PRO A 81 -16.28 8.23 -11.11
CA PRO A 81 -16.09 7.53 -12.38
C PRO A 81 -16.27 6.01 -12.28
N THR A 82 -16.41 5.35 -13.43
CA THR A 82 -16.34 3.88 -13.57
C THR A 82 -15.22 3.49 -14.52
N TRP A 83 -14.64 2.32 -14.32
CA TRP A 83 -13.62 1.77 -15.20
C TRP A 83 -13.77 0.26 -15.38
N GLU A 84 -13.12 -0.26 -16.42
CA GLU A 84 -13.00 -1.70 -16.69
C GLU A 84 -11.62 -1.98 -17.29
N CYS A 85 -10.97 -3.02 -16.78
CA CYS A 85 -9.64 -3.41 -17.23
C CYS A 85 -9.68 -4.67 -18.11
N PHE A 86 -8.77 -4.73 -19.08
CA PHE A 86 -8.67 -5.81 -20.06
C PHE A 86 -7.21 -6.25 -20.21
N ILE A 87 -6.96 -7.55 -20.20
CA ILE A 87 -5.68 -8.14 -20.63
C ILE A 87 -5.92 -8.80 -21.98
N ASP A 88 -5.19 -8.36 -23.00
CA ASP A 88 -5.28 -8.91 -24.35
C ASP A 88 -6.74 -8.99 -24.86
N ASN A 89 -7.46 -7.87 -24.70
CA ASN A 89 -8.89 -7.72 -25.01
C ASN A 89 -9.86 -8.61 -24.19
N THR A 90 -9.38 -9.29 -23.15
CA THR A 90 -10.22 -10.08 -22.23
C THR A 90 -10.45 -9.29 -20.94
N SER A 91 -11.71 -9.03 -20.59
CA SER A 91 -12.04 -8.30 -19.36
C SER A 91 -11.57 -9.07 -18.13
N ILE A 92 -10.85 -8.37 -17.26
CA ILE A 92 -10.47 -8.82 -15.90
C ILE A 92 -11.30 -8.13 -14.81
N GLY A 93 -12.24 -7.28 -15.22
CA GLY A 93 -13.07 -6.48 -14.32
C GLY A 93 -12.31 -5.32 -13.66
N ALA A 94 -12.98 -4.71 -12.69
CA ALA A 94 -12.46 -3.66 -11.82
C ALA A 94 -12.57 -4.12 -10.37
N THR A 95 -11.73 -3.57 -9.49
CA THR A 95 -11.95 -3.72 -8.06
C THR A 95 -13.22 -2.99 -7.63
N ASN A 96 -13.80 -3.43 -6.51
CA ASN A 96 -14.98 -2.77 -5.98
C ASN A 96 -14.64 -1.32 -5.58
N PRO A 97 -15.53 -0.36 -5.88
CA PRO A 97 -15.42 1.00 -5.39
C PRO A 97 -15.17 1.08 -3.90
N TYR A 98 -14.22 1.91 -3.49
CA TYR A 98 -14.14 2.38 -2.12
C TYR A 98 -14.85 3.74 -2.00
N ASN A 99 -15.64 3.90 -0.94
CA ASN A 99 -16.46 5.08 -0.74
C ASN A 99 -15.66 6.33 -0.33
N PHE A 100 -14.40 6.14 0.08
CA PHE A 100 -13.51 7.22 0.45
C PHE A 100 -12.48 7.43 -0.65
N ALA A 101 -12.01 8.66 -0.75
CA ALA A 101 -10.97 9.01 -1.67
C ALA A 101 -9.61 8.67 -1.07
N GLU A 102 -8.90 7.73 -1.71
CA GLU A 102 -7.65 7.14 -1.25
C GLU A 102 -6.65 7.07 -2.39
N ASN A 103 -5.41 7.49 -2.15
CA ASN A 103 -4.30 7.21 -3.06
C ASN A 103 -3.89 5.74 -3.02
N ASN A 104 -3.03 5.35 -3.97
CA ASN A 104 -2.45 3.99 -4.02
C ASN A 104 -3.51 2.88 -3.91
N TRP A 105 -4.70 3.15 -4.45
CA TRP A 105 -5.78 2.19 -4.45
C TRP A 105 -5.64 1.26 -5.65
N LEU A 106 -5.77 -0.05 -5.39
CA LEU A 106 -5.76 -1.06 -6.44
C LEU A 106 -7.03 -0.93 -7.28
N LEU A 107 -6.90 -0.55 -8.54
CA LEU A 107 -8.01 -0.36 -9.49
C LEU A 107 -8.40 -1.66 -10.19
N CYS A 108 -7.41 -2.50 -10.52
CA CYS A 108 -7.63 -3.85 -11.06
C CYS A 108 -6.32 -4.66 -10.95
N SER A 109 -6.46 -5.98 -11.01
CA SER A 109 -5.34 -6.92 -10.87
C SER A 109 -5.57 -8.15 -11.74
N ALA A 110 -4.49 -8.67 -12.31
CA ALA A 110 -4.46 -9.96 -12.97
C ALA A 110 -3.22 -10.74 -12.53
N GLU A 111 -3.42 -12.00 -12.18
CA GLU A 111 -2.37 -12.92 -11.73
C GLU A 111 -2.44 -14.24 -12.49
N ASN A 112 -1.34 -14.98 -12.51
CA ASN A 112 -1.21 -16.28 -13.19
C ASN A 112 -1.44 -16.16 -14.71
N LEU A 113 -1.00 -15.05 -15.29
CA LEU A 113 -0.92 -14.88 -16.73
C LEU A 113 0.18 -15.80 -17.29
N ALA A 114 0.07 -16.15 -18.57
CA ALA A 114 1.15 -16.85 -19.25
C ALA A 114 2.41 -15.97 -19.25
N ASP A 115 3.61 -16.56 -19.22
CA ASP A 115 4.84 -15.76 -19.25
C ASP A 115 5.14 -15.28 -20.68
N THR A 116 4.41 -14.27 -21.13
CA THR A 116 4.45 -13.73 -22.50
C THR A 116 4.29 -12.21 -22.51
N SER A 117 4.31 -11.59 -23.70
CA SER A 117 3.97 -10.17 -23.84
C SER A 117 2.45 -9.99 -23.80
N HIS A 118 2.00 -9.08 -22.93
CA HIS A 118 0.61 -8.73 -22.72
C HIS A 118 0.37 -7.23 -22.95
N VAL A 119 -0.88 -6.88 -23.24
CA VAL A 119 -1.36 -5.50 -23.24
C VAL A 119 -2.46 -5.36 -22.21
N ILE A 120 -2.24 -4.51 -21.21
CA ILE A 120 -3.29 -4.03 -20.31
C ILE A 120 -3.95 -2.80 -20.96
N THR A 121 -5.28 -2.81 -21.01
CA THR A 121 -6.10 -1.66 -21.43
C THR A 121 -7.06 -1.32 -20.32
N VAL A 122 -7.15 -0.05 -19.96
CA VAL A 122 -8.10 0.46 -18.96
C VAL A 122 -9.04 1.42 -19.66
N ASN A 123 -10.33 1.06 -19.67
CA ASN A 123 -11.40 1.89 -20.23
C ASN A 123 -12.10 2.63 -19.09
N VAL A 124 -12.22 3.94 -19.22
CA VAL A 124 -12.78 4.83 -18.20
C VAL A 124 -14.02 5.52 -18.76
N LYS A 125 -15.07 5.58 -17.95
CA LYS A 125 -16.27 6.39 -18.20
C LYS A 125 -16.49 7.31 -17.02
N SER A 126 -16.41 8.62 -17.28
CA SER A 126 -16.67 9.67 -16.31
C SER A 126 -17.76 10.63 -16.80
N ARG A 127 -18.55 11.17 -15.86
CA ARG A 127 -19.57 12.22 -16.07
C ARG A 127 -19.17 13.57 -15.48
N GLY A 128 -17.86 13.79 -15.33
CA GLY A 128 -17.28 15.04 -14.83
C GLY A 128 -16.43 14.86 -13.58
N ARG A 129 -16.56 13.73 -12.86
CA ARG A 129 -15.65 13.41 -11.74
C ARG A 129 -14.39 12.73 -12.26
N THR A 130 -13.23 13.26 -11.90
CA THR A 130 -11.97 12.78 -12.46
C THR A 130 -11.63 11.37 -11.98
N PHE A 131 -11.32 10.49 -12.93
CA PHE A 131 -10.60 9.24 -12.70
C PHE A 131 -9.10 9.52 -12.68
N TRP A 132 -8.37 8.98 -11.71
CA TRP A 132 -6.95 9.21 -11.54
C TRP A 132 -6.17 7.89 -11.61
N PHE A 133 -5.16 7.86 -12.49
CA PHE A 133 -4.18 6.78 -12.60
C PHE A 133 -2.80 7.27 -12.12
N ASP A 134 -2.07 6.39 -11.43
CA ASP A 134 -0.78 6.70 -10.79
C ASP A 134 0.35 5.79 -11.29
N TYR A 135 0.21 4.46 -11.19
CA TYR A 135 1.25 3.56 -11.71
C TYR A 135 0.76 2.13 -11.96
N PHE A 136 1.55 1.39 -12.73
CA PHE A 136 1.46 -0.06 -12.81
C PHE A 136 2.48 -0.73 -11.90
N GLN A 137 2.14 -1.92 -11.38
CA GLN A 137 3.12 -2.86 -10.85
C GLN A 137 2.97 -4.20 -11.58
N TYR A 138 4.05 -4.79 -12.08
CA TYR A 138 3.97 -6.10 -12.72
C TYR A 138 5.12 -7.02 -12.33
N LEU A 139 4.87 -8.33 -12.39
CA LEU A 139 5.89 -9.35 -12.19
C LEU A 139 6.48 -9.71 -13.56
N PRO A 140 7.70 -9.25 -13.90
CA PRO A 140 8.24 -9.40 -15.25
C PRO A 140 8.68 -10.83 -15.55
N SER A 141 8.78 -11.13 -16.85
CA SER A 141 9.43 -12.34 -17.33
C SER A 141 10.91 -12.37 -16.94
N PRO A 142 11.52 -13.54 -16.64
CA PRO A 142 12.90 -13.64 -16.15
C PRO A 142 13.99 -13.03 -17.06
N ASN A 143 13.70 -12.88 -18.36
CA ASN A 143 14.67 -12.44 -19.37
C ASN A 143 14.52 -10.95 -19.75
N ILE A 144 13.62 -10.21 -19.10
CA ILE A 144 13.43 -8.79 -19.37
C ILE A 144 14.44 -8.00 -18.56
N SER A 145 15.18 -7.11 -19.24
CA SER A 145 16.00 -6.13 -18.54
C SER A 145 15.09 -5.17 -17.78
N THR A 146 15.38 -4.97 -16.50
CA THR A 146 14.72 -3.96 -15.67
C THR A 146 15.61 -2.75 -15.45
N GLU A 147 16.72 -2.65 -16.17
CA GLU A 147 17.58 -1.48 -16.13
C GLU A 147 16.78 -0.23 -16.53
N GLY A 148 16.88 0.82 -15.73
CA GLY A 148 16.13 2.07 -15.87
C GLY A 148 14.83 2.11 -15.06
N GLU A 149 14.34 0.96 -14.57
CA GLU A 149 13.02 0.88 -13.95
C GLU A 149 13.04 1.08 -12.43
N PHE A 150 11.87 1.35 -11.86
CA PHE A 150 11.66 1.17 -10.43
C PHE A 150 11.43 -0.31 -10.11
N VAL A 151 12.12 -0.82 -9.09
CA VAL A 151 11.95 -2.19 -8.60
C VAL A 151 11.40 -2.18 -7.19
N LEU A 152 10.21 -2.72 -7.01
CA LEU A 152 9.57 -2.91 -5.72
C LEU A 152 10.00 -4.24 -5.10
N VAL A 153 10.49 -4.16 -3.87
CA VAL A 153 10.96 -5.29 -3.06
C VAL A 153 10.13 -5.36 -1.78
N GLN A 154 9.34 -6.41 -1.65
CA GLN A 154 8.46 -6.65 -0.49
C GLN A 154 9.28 -6.99 0.77
N ASN A 155 8.75 -6.72 1.97
CA ASN A 155 9.37 -7.04 3.26
C ASN A 155 9.77 -8.52 3.45
N LEU A 156 9.16 -9.44 2.71
CA LEU A 156 9.44 -10.89 2.75
C LEU A 156 10.50 -11.33 1.73
N ASP A 157 11.16 -10.41 1.02
CA ASP A 157 12.25 -10.75 0.10
C ASP A 157 13.43 -11.37 0.90
N PRO A 158 13.96 -12.54 0.47
CA PRO A 158 14.99 -13.26 1.22
C PRO A 158 16.34 -12.54 1.25
N ASP A 159 16.57 -11.54 0.38
CA ASP A 159 17.77 -10.70 0.43
C ASP A 159 17.67 -9.61 1.51
N ILE A 160 16.49 -9.45 2.15
CA ILE A 160 16.32 -8.57 3.32
C ILE A 160 16.67 -9.36 4.58
N HIS A 161 17.70 -8.91 5.28
CA HIS A 161 18.18 -9.53 6.50
C HIS A 161 17.80 -8.68 7.71
N PHE A 162 16.75 -9.11 8.40
CA PHE A 162 16.37 -8.58 9.70
C PHE A 162 17.19 -9.25 10.80
N ASP A 163 17.57 -8.50 11.83
CA ASP A 163 18.09 -9.11 13.06
C ASP A 163 16.96 -9.72 13.92
N SER A 164 17.33 -10.29 15.05
CA SER A 164 16.41 -10.99 15.95
C SER A 164 15.40 -10.08 16.66
N SER A 165 15.54 -8.75 16.60
CA SER A 165 14.63 -7.82 17.26
C SER A 165 13.40 -7.50 16.41
N TRP A 166 13.40 -7.89 15.13
CA TRP A 166 12.27 -7.67 14.24
C TRP A 166 11.23 -8.77 14.38
N GLN A 167 9.97 -8.37 14.25
CA GLN A 167 8.83 -9.26 14.27
C GLN A 167 7.86 -8.91 13.13
N PRO A 168 7.09 -9.88 12.62
CA PRO A 168 6.03 -9.58 11.66
C PRO A 168 5.00 -8.62 12.28
N LEU A 169 4.67 -7.56 11.56
CA LEU A 169 3.50 -6.72 11.80
C LEU A 169 2.39 -7.18 10.87
N GLY A 170 1.79 -8.29 11.26
CA GLY A 170 0.87 -8.99 10.37
C GLY A 170 1.61 -9.55 9.15
N PRO A 171 1.04 -9.46 7.95
CA PRO A 171 1.49 -10.23 6.79
C PRO A 171 2.31 -9.44 5.74
N ASN A 172 2.16 -8.11 5.70
CA ASN A 172 2.83 -7.29 4.67
C ASN A 172 3.92 -6.39 5.24
N ALA A 173 4.17 -6.46 6.54
CA ALA A 173 5.18 -5.62 7.15
C ALA A 173 5.95 -6.38 8.22
N ASN A 174 7.19 -5.97 8.41
CA ASN A 174 7.98 -6.33 9.58
C ASN A 174 8.26 -5.06 10.38
N MET A 175 8.38 -5.18 11.69
CA MET A 175 8.65 -4.03 12.55
C MET A 175 9.66 -4.35 13.65
N THR A 176 10.29 -3.31 14.16
CA THR A 176 11.02 -3.35 15.44
C THR A 176 10.59 -2.19 16.34
N VAL A 177 10.45 -2.49 17.62
CA VAL A 177 10.30 -1.53 18.73
C VAL A 177 11.54 -1.49 19.62
N THR A 178 12.54 -2.32 19.33
CA THR A 178 13.74 -2.48 20.16
C THR A 178 14.84 -1.57 19.61
N LYS A 179 15.29 -0.62 20.42
CA LYS A 179 16.41 0.26 20.10
C LYS A 179 17.63 -0.55 19.71
N GLY A 180 18.27 -0.14 18.61
CA GLY A 180 19.39 -0.88 18.02
C GLY A 180 18.97 -1.98 17.06
N GLY A 181 17.69 -2.34 16.99
CA GLY A 181 17.14 -3.24 15.99
C GLY A 181 17.44 -2.77 14.57
N SER A 182 17.87 -3.68 13.72
CA SER A 182 18.51 -3.37 12.45
C SER A 182 18.06 -4.27 11.30
N VAL A 183 18.05 -3.71 10.10
CA VAL A 183 17.78 -4.41 8.85
C VAL A 183 18.86 -4.06 7.83
N THR A 184 19.37 -5.07 7.14
CA THR A 184 20.36 -4.93 6.06
C THR A 184 19.77 -5.42 4.75
N PHE A 185 20.03 -4.70 3.67
CA PHE A 185 19.58 -5.06 2.33
C PHE A 185 20.62 -4.68 1.29
N LYS A 186 20.90 -5.59 0.34
CA LYS A 186 21.79 -5.33 -0.79
C LYS A 186 20.96 -5.10 -2.05
N PHE A 187 21.22 -4.00 -2.75
CA PHE A 187 20.48 -3.63 -3.95
C PHE A 187 21.41 -3.17 -5.07
N MET A 188 20.96 -3.31 -6.31
CA MET A 188 21.63 -2.76 -7.47
C MET A 188 20.78 -1.64 -8.04
N GLY A 189 21.31 -0.42 -8.12
CA GLY A 189 20.59 0.74 -8.66
C GLY A 189 21.29 2.08 -8.35
N VAL A 190 20.56 3.19 -8.47
CA VAL A 190 21.07 4.55 -8.21
C VAL A 190 20.47 5.20 -6.96
N GLY A 191 19.51 4.55 -6.32
CA GLY A 191 18.82 5.09 -5.15
C GLY A 191 17.78 4.12 -4.63
N LEU A 192 17.31 4.37 -3.41
CA LEU A 192 16.31 3.54 -2.75
C LEU A 192 15.42 4.39 -1.84
N SER A 193 14.12 4.14 -1.91
CA SER A 193 13.13 4.67 -0.96
C SER A 193 12.66 3.57 0.00
N PHE A 194 12.57 3.92 1.29
CA PHE A 194 12.14 3.03 2.35
C PHE A 194 10.70 3.36 2.74
N TYR A 195 9.77 2.44 2.47
CA TYR A 195 8.36 2.60 2.76
C TYR A 195 7.94 1.75 3.97
N GLY A 196 7.10 2.33 4.80
CA GLY A 196 6.53 1.67 5.97
C GLY A 196 5.10 2.12 6.23
N LEU A 197 4.61 1.80 7.41
CA LEU A 197 3.34 2.30 7.92
C LEU A 197 3.50 2.77 9.36
N ILE A 198 2.59 3.64 9.80
CA ILE A 198 2.56 4.19 11.16
C ILE A 198 1.27 3.64 11.81
N PRO A 199 1.37 2.56 12.60
CA PRO A 199 0.21 1.85 13.13
C PRO A 199 -0.37 2.57 14.36
N ARG A 200 -1.68 2.78 14.38
CA ARG A 200 -2.36 3.46 15.50
C ARG A 200 -2.43 2.60 16.77
N GLU A 201 -2.28 1.28 16.63
CA GLU A 201 -2.36 0.32 17.73
C GLU A 201 -1.06 0.25 18.55
N LEU A 202 0.01 0.91 18.11
CA LEU A 202 1.33 0.92 18.75
C LEU A 202 1.68 2.33 19.24
N PRO A 203 2.76 2.52 20.03
CA PRO A 203 3.16 3.84 20.50
C PRO A 203 3.28 4.84 19.35
N ILE A 204 2.62 6.00 19.50
CA ILE A 204 2.44 6.99 18.43
C ILE A 204 3.37 8.21 18.54
N SER A 205 4.21 8.27 19.58
CA SER A 205 5.16 9.38 19.74
C SER A 205 6.21 9.35 18.63
N PRO A 206 6.62 10.49 18.04
CA PRO A 206 7.70 10.50 17.04
C PRO A 206 8.98 9.83 17.54
N SER A 207 9.72 9.20 16.64
CA SER A 207 10.96 8.49 16.97
C SER A 207 12.06 8.78 15.94
N LEU A 208 13.20 8.09 16.07
CA LEU A 208 14.35 8.28 15.19
C LEU A 208 14.82 6.92 14.67
N ALA A 209 15.30 6.90 13.44
CA ALA A 209 16.11 5.84 12.87
C ALA A 209 17.39 6.45 12.28
N THR A 210 18.34 5.61 11.92
CA THR A 210 19.50 6.00 11.12
C THR A 210 19.69 5.02 9.98
N PHE A 211 20.16 5.48 8.83
CA PHE A 211 20.63 4.59 7.77
C PHE A 211 22.07 4.90 7.37
N SER A 212 22.76 3.92 6.81
CA SER A 212 24.03 4.10 6.11
C SER A 212 24.05 3.30 4.80
N ILE A 213 24.87 3.75 3.87
CA ILE A 213 25.11 3.12 2.58
C ILE A 213 26.57 2.71 2.51
N ASP A 214 26.84 1.46 2.11
CA ASP A 214 28.18 0.92 1.85
C ASP A 214 29.16 1.05 3.02
N GLY A 215 28.64 0.95 4.26
CA GLY A 215 29.44 1.11 5.48
C GLY A 215 29.89 2.56 5.75
N GLY A 216 29.36 3.53 5.01
CA GLY A 216 29.63 4.95 5.22
C GLY A 216 28.99 5.53 6.49
N PRO A 217 29.06 6.87 6.67
CA PRO A 217 28.48 7.57 7.80
C PRO A 217 26.97 7.35 7.92
N THR A 218 26.44 7.36 9.15
CA THR A 218 25.01 7.23 9.41
C THR A 218 24.27 8.56 9.24
N THR A 219 23.17 8.55 8.51
CA THR A 219 22.26 9.68 8.35
C THR A 219 21.02 9.50 9.25
N PRO A 220 20.66 10.49 10.09
CA PRO A 220 19.46 10.42 10.93
C PRO A 220 18.19 10.59 10.09
N VAL A 221 17.14 9.86 10.46
CA VAL A 221 15.80 9.90 9.86
C VAL A 221 14.77 10.03 10.95
N ALA A 222 13.94 11.07 10.88
CA ALA A 222 12.81 11.24 11.77
C ALA A 222 11.67 10.32 11.34
N LEU A 223 11.18 9.49 12.27
CA LEU A 223 9.97 8.70 12.08
C LEU A 223 8.80 9.49 12.65
N LYS A 224 7.88 9.90 11.78
CA LYS A 224 6.70 10.66 12.18
C LYS A 224 5.82 9.81 13.08
N GLY A 225 5.31 10.42 14.15
CA GLY A 225 4.28 9.83 14.98
C GLY A 225 2.87 10.09 14.44
N LEU A 226 1.86 9.66 15.21
CA LEU A 226 0.47 10.02 14.97
C LEU A 226 -0.03 11.03 16.00
N THR A 227 -0.95 11.88 15.58
CA THR A 227 -1.76 12.67 16.50
C THR A 227 -2.76 11.75 17.21
N PRO A 228 -3.02 11.90 18.52
CA PRO A 228 -4.03 11.12 19.22
C PRO A 228 -5.38 11.13 18.50
N GLY A 229 -5.99 9.95 18.32
CA GLY A 229 -7.26 9.78 17.58
C GLY A 229 -7.12 9.60 16.07
N SER A 230 -5.90 9.65 15.52
CA SER A 230 -5.67 9.37 14.09
C SER A 230 -5.83 7.89 13.75
N VAL A 231 -5.97 7.60 12.46
CA VAL A 231 -5.93 6.24 11.91
C VAL A 231 -4.50 5.82 11.57
N THR A 232 -4.30 4.52 11.33
CA THR A 232 -3.04 4.01 10.77
C THR A 232 -2.76 4.68 9.42
N LEU A 233 -1.53 5.15 9.23
CA LEU A 233 -1.06 5.71 7.96
C LEU A 233 -0.24 4.66 7.22
N TYR A 234 -0.67 4.27 6.02
CA TYR A 234 -0.04 3.28 5.16
C TYR A 234 0.84 3.93 4.11
N ASN A 235 1.73 3.16 3.49
CA ASN A 235 2.54 3.58 2.35
C ASN A 235 3.32 4.89 2.61
N GLN A 236 3.90 5.01 3.80
CA GLN A 236 4.62 6.19 4.25
C GLN A 236 6.09 6.08 3.84
N LYS A 237 6.55 6.99 2.98
CA LYS A 237 7.99 7.13 2.69
C LYS A 237 8.70 7.69 3.91
N PHE A 238 9.48 6.87 4.61
CA PHE A 238 10.26 7.32 5.76
C PHE A 238 11.50 8.08 5.35
N PHE A 239 12.21 7.58 4.33
CA PHE A 239 13.35 8.27 3.75
C PHE A 239 13.64 7.76 2.34
N GLU A 240 14.52 8.49 1.67
CA GLU A 240 15.11 8.16 0.39
C GLU A 240 16.61 8.38 0.48
N THR A 241 17.40 7.50 -0.11
CA THR A 241 18.85 7.68 -0.17
C THR A 241 19.21 8.86 -1.08
N PRO A 242 20.40 9.46 -0.93
CA PRO A 242 20.96 10.31 -1.98
C PRO A 242 21.08 9.54 -3.30
N THR A 243 21.22 10.26 -4.42
CA THR A 243 21.57 9.64 -5.70
C THR A 243 22.98 9.05 -5.62
N LEU A 244 23.09 7.77 -5.97
CA LEU A 244 24.30 6.97 -5.97
C LEU A 244 24.74 6.69 -7.42
N PRO A 245 26.04 6.44 -7.67
CA PRO A 245 26.46 5.84 -8.93
C PRO A 245 25.74 4.50 -9.15
N TYR A 246 25.35 4.19 -10.39
CA TYR A 246 24.76 2.88 -10.66
C TYR A 246 25.72 1.76 -10.25
N GLY A 247 25.29 0.89 -9.35
CA GLY A 247 26.12 -0.19 -8.83
C GLY A 247 25.45 -1.02 -7.76
N LEU A 248 26.19 -1.97 -7.20
CA LEU A 248 25.77 -2.76 -6.04
C LEU A 248 26.03 -1.96 -4.76
N HIS A 249 24.98 -1.76 -3.97
CA HIS A 249 25.01 -1.04 -2.70
C HIS A 249 24.49 -1.91 -1.56
N THR A 250 24.91 -1.59 -0.34
CA THR A 250 24.42 -2.19 0.90
C THR A 250 23.78 -1.10 1.77
N LEU A 251 22.48 -1.21 2.00
CA LEU A 251 21.72 -0.42 2.97
C LEU A 251 21.77 -1.09 4.34
N ASN A 252 22.06 -0.31 5.38
CA ASN A 252 21.83 -0.70 6.77
C ASN A 252 20.94 0.36 7.44
N VAL A 253 19.82 -0.07 8.04
CA VAL A 253 18.92 0.79 8.81
C VAL A 253 18.88 0.32 10.25
N THR A 254 19.00 1.24 11.20
CA THR A 254 18.96 0.97 12.65
C THR A 254 17.92 1.84 13.34
N TYR A 255 17.06 1.23 14.15
CA TYR A 255 16.10 1.94 14.97
C TYR A 255 16.78 2.61 16.18
N LYS A 256 16.43 3.88 16.43
CA LYS A 256 16.97 4.71 17.52
C LYS A 256 15.87 5.22 18.45
N GLY A 257 14.66 4.65 18.39
CA GLY A 257 13.57 5.00 19.28
C GLY A 257 13.85 4.68 20.74
N ASP A 258 12.91 5.07 21.59
CA ASP A 258 12.95 4.83 23.04
C ASP A 258 12.34 3.46 23.37
N ASP A 259 13.01 2.71 24.23
CA ASP A 259 12.57 1.40 24.76
C ASP A 259 11.63 1.56 25.98
N SER A 260 11.25 2.79 26.35
CA SER A 260 10.40 3.04 27.51
C SER A 260 8.99 2.48 27.36
N SER A 261 8.29 2.31 28.49
CA SER A 261 6.93 1.76 28.54
C SER A 261 5.88 2.57 27.78
N ASN A 262 6.14 3.87 27.54
CA ASN A 262 5.28 4.73 26.74
C ASN A 262 5.65 4.71 25.25
N GLY A 263 6.77 4.06 24.91
CA GLY A 263 7.28 3.77 23.58
C GLY A 263 7.39 4.96 22.65
N SER A 264 7.93 4.69 21.47
CA SER A 264 7.91 5.63 20.36
C SER A 264 7.52 4.88 19.09
N THR A 265 7.20 5.60 18.03
CA THR A 265 6.74 5.03 16.76
C THR A 265 7.71 3.94 16.32
N PRO A 266 7.24 2.71 16.05
CA PRO A 266 8.10 1.62 15.62
C PRO A 266 8.75 1.93 14.27
N LEU A 267 9.92 1.35 14.02
CA LEU A 267 10.44 1.27 12.67
C LEU A 267 9.75 0.10 11.98
N VAL A 268 8.97 0.39 10.94
CA VAL A 268 8.21 -0.59 10.17
C VAL A 268 8.71 -0.60 8.73
N LEU A 269 9.01 -1.77 8.19
CA LEU A 269 9.30 -1.98 6.77
C LEU A 269 8.11 -2.70 6.13
N ASP A 270 7.48 -2.04 5.16
CA ASP A 270 6.45 -2.59 4.27
C ASP A 270 7.12 -3.05 2.97
N TYR A 271 7.75 -2.13 2.24
CA TYR A 271 8.51 -2.45 1.04
C TYR A 271 9.63 -1.43 0.78
N LEU A 272 10.54 -1.79 -0.11
CA LEU A 272 11.60 -0.93 -0.63
C LEU A 272 11.33 -0.66 -2.10
N LEU A 273 11.62 0.56 -2.55
CA LEU A 273 11.52 0.95 -3.96
C LEU A 273 12.89 1.39 -4.46
N ILE A 274 13.52 0.57 -5.29
CA ILE A 274 14.84 0.82 -5.88
C ILE A 274 14.67 1.63 -7.16
N GLN A 275 15.46 2.69 -7.31
CA GLN A 275 15.54 3.51 -8.51
C GLN A 275 16.58 2.95 -9.48
N ASN A 276 16.21 2.84 -10.76
CA ASN A 276 17.05 2.26 -11.81
C ASN A 276 17.57 0.86 -11.37
N GLY A 277 16.64 0.02 -10.91
CA GLY A 277 16.95 -1.21 -10.19
C GLY A 277 17.11 -2.44 -11.09
N SER A 278 17.90 -3.42 -10.64
CA SER A 278 17.89 -4.77 -11.23
C SER A 278 17.09 -5.74 -10.36
N ILE A 279 16.24 -6.56 -10.99
CA ILE A 279 15.52 -7.63 -10.29
C ILE A 279 16.44 -8.78 -9.87
N ALA A 280 17.56 -8.98 -10.57
CA ALA A 280 18.46 -10.08 -10.28
C ALA A 280 18.87 -10.07 -8.80
N SER A 281 18.58 -11.16 -8.08
CA SER A 281 19.05 -11.34 -6.71
C SER A 281 20.57 -11.21 -6.71
N SER A 282 21.09 -10.36 -5.82
CA SER A 282 22.52 -10.05 -5.73
C SER A 282 23.37 -11.24 -5.23
N SER A 283 22.74 -12.39 -5.01
CA SER A 283 23.33 -13.60 -4.42
C SER A 283 24.24 -14.38 -5.37
N THR A 284 24.30 -14.03 -6.66
CA THR A 284 25.32 -14.59 -7.56
C THR A 284 26.50 -13.62 -7.59
N PRO A 285 27.57 -13.85 -6.81
CA PRO A 285 28.81 -13.11 -7.04
C PRO A 285 29.19 -13.32 -8.50
N LEU A 286 29.26 -12.23 -9.26
CA LEU A 286 29.96 -12.22 -10.53
C LEU A 286 31.38 -12.70 -10.23
N LEU A 287 31.62 -13.99 -10.43
CA LEU A 287 32.96 -14.55 -10.36
C LEU A 287 33.80 -13.67 -11.28
N PRO A 288 34.87 -13.02 -10.78
CA PRO A 288 35.77 -12.29 -11.67
C PRO A 288 36.18 -13.29 -12.75
N ALA A 289 36.08 -12.87 -14.01
CA ALA A 289 36.50 -13.66 -15.16
C ALA A 289 37.99 -14.02 -14.97
N SER A 290 38.24 -15.14 -14.29
CA SER A 290 39.56 -15.60 -13.91
C SER A 290 40.00 -16.53 -15.03
N THR A 291 41.02 -16.07 -15.74
CA THR A 291 41.82 -16.80 -16.71
C THR A 291 42.05 -18.23 -16.23
N ALA A 292 41.63 -19.19 -17.07
CA ALA A 292 41.67 -20.62 -16.77
C ALA A 292 43.06 -21.10 -16.31
N ALA A 293 43.10 -21.78 -15.17
CA ALA A 293 44.20 -22.64 -14.73
C ALA A 293 43.65 -24.04 -14.38
N PRO A 294 44.45 -25.11 -14.54
CA PRO A 294 43.94 -26.46 -14.74
C PRO A 294 43.47 -27.14 -13.46
N VAL A 295 42.40 -27.92 -13.67
CA VAL A 295 41.66 -28.75 -12.72
C VAL A 295 42.57 -29.76 -12.00
N SER A 296 42.52 -29.74 -10.66
CA SER A 296 43.00 -30.85 -9.82
C SER A 296 41.78 -31.62 -9.30
N THR A 297 41.66 -32.86 -9.75
CA THR A 297 40.66 -33.86 -9.34
C THR A 297 40.81 -34.23 -7.87
N SER A 298 39.79 -33.95 -7.06
CA SER A 298 39.71 -34.43 -5.67
C SER A 298 38.49 -35.34 -5.46
N ALA A 299 38.77 -36.44 -4.76
CA ALA A 299 37.99 -37.67 -4.65
C ALA A 299 36.59 -37.55 -4.04
N THR A 300 35.66 -38.29 -4.64
CA THR A 300 34.30 -38.60 -4.21
C THR A 300 34.31 -39.40 -2.89
N LYS A 301 33.72 -38.85 -1.83
CA LYS A 301 33.38 -39.60 -0.61
C LYS A 301 31.98 -40.18 -0.74
N ASN A 302 31.90 -41.52 -0.71
CA ASN A 302 30.66 -42.29 -0.69
C ASN A 302 29.89 -42.03 0.62
N VAL A 303 28.61 -41.66 0.50
CA VAL A 303 27.70 -41.48 1.64
C VAL A 303 26.91 -42.77 1.83
N ASN A 304 26.93 -43.33 3.05
CA ASN A 304 26.24 -44.57 3.41
C ASN A 304 24.71 -44.35 3.50
N VAL A 305 24.02 -44.72 2.43
CA VAL A 305 22.55 -44.59 2.23
C VAL A 305 21.71 -45.38 3.26
N ALA A 306 22.28 -46.37 3.95
CA ALA A 306 21.54 -47.26 4.85
C ALA A 306 20.97 -46.58 6.12
N GLY A 307 21.55 -45.47 6.60
CA GLY A 307 21.12 -44.81 7.83
C GLY A 307 19.84 -43.98 7.69
N VAL A 308 19.57 -43.45 6.50
CA VAL A 308 18.46 -42.52 6.26
C VAL A 308 17.11 -43.26 6.17
N VAL A 309 17.11 -44.50 5.66
CA VAL A 309 15.88 -45.27 5.42
C VAL A 309 15.24 -45.74 6.73
N CYS A 310 16.02 -46.09 7.77
CA CYS A 310 15.47 -46.52 9.06
C CYS A 310 14.84 -45.36 9.86
N GLY A 311 15.37 -44.14 9.76
CA GLY A 311 14.82 -42.98 10.46
C GLY A 311 13.44 -42.57 9.97
N VAL A 312 13.22 -42.63 8.65
CA VAL A 312 11.94 -42.23 8.03
C VAL A 312 10.81 -43.20 8.39
N LEU A 313 11.09 -44.52 8.44
CA LEU A 313 10.07 -45.51 8.79
C LEU A 313 9.63 -45.41 10.26
N ALA A 314 10.55 -45.12 11.18
CA ALA A 314 10.22 -44.92 12.60
C ALA A 314 9.38 -43.65 12.82
N ALA A 315 9.68 -42.55 12.11
CA ALA A 315 8.91 -41.32 12.20
C ALA A 315 7.48 -41.48 11.65
N ILE A 316 7.30 -42.21 10.55
CA ILE A 316 5.97 -42.49 9.98
C ILE A 316 5.14 -43.35 10.96
N ALA A 317 5.73 -44.40 11.54
CA ALA A 317 5.04 -45.23 12.53
C ALA A 317 4.58 -44.42 13.75
N PHE A 318 5.43 -43.51 14.24
CA PHE A 318 5.10 -42.64 15.38
C PHE A 318 3.94 -41.67 15.07
N LEU A 319 3.93 -41.08 13.87
CA LEU A 319 2.84 -40.19 13.43
C LEU A 319 1.50 -40.92 13.29
N LEU A 320 1.51 -42.17 12.82
CA LEU A 320 0.29 -42.97 12.73
C LEU A 320 -0.32 -43.28 14.11
N VAL A 321 0.53 -43.52 15.12
CA VAL A 321 0.09 -43.73 16.51
C VAL A 321 -0.54 -42.44 17.07
N LEU A 322 0.09 -41.28 16.86
CA LEU A 322 -0.45 -39.99 17.29
C LEU A 322 -1.81 -39.67 16.63
N ALA A 323 -1.93 -39.93 15.32
CA ALA A 323 -3.19 -39.74 14.60
C ALA A 323 -4.31 -40.63 15.14
N PHE A 324 -4.00 -41.88 15.49
CA PHE A 324 -4.97 -42.81 16.09
C PHE A 324 -5.49 -42.29 17.44
N PHE A 325 -4.60 -41.84 18.34
CA PHE A 325 -5.01 -41.27 19.63
C PHE A 325 -5.82 -39.99 19.47
N PHE A 326 -5.45 -39.11 18.52
CA PHE A 326 -6.18 -37.89 18.25
C PHE A 326 -7.60 -38.16 17.72
N MET A 327 -7.77 -39.15 16.84
CA MET A 327 -9.09 -39.56 16.36
C MET A 327 -9.95 -40.14 17.47
N LYS A 328 -9.37 -40.92 18.39
CA LYS A 328 -10.10 -41.47 19.54
C LYS A 328 -10.52 -40.37 20.53
N TYR A 329 -9.66 -39.38 20.75
CA TYR A 329 -9.96 -38.22 21.59
C TYR A 329 -11.11 -37.37 21.01
N ARG A 330 -11.14 -37.15 19.69
CA ARG A 330 -12.23 -36.43 19.03
C ARG A 330 -13.58 -37.14 19.17
N LYS A 331 -13.62 -38.47 19.02
CA LYS A 331 -14.88 -39.22 19.13
C LYS A 331 -15.48 -39.20 20.54
N SER A 332 -14.69 -38.96 21.58
CA SER A 332 -15.21 -38.89 22.95
C SER A 332 -15.89 -37.54 23.29
N LYS A 333 -15.85 -36.54 22.41
CA LYS A 333 -16.40 -35.20 22.66
C LYS A 333 -17.75 -34.91 21.99
N GLU A 334 -18.40 -35.89 21.35
CA GLU A 334 -19.81 -35.77 20.99
C GLU A 334 -20.70 -35.96 22.24
N VAL A 335 -20.63 -34.99 23.14
CA VAL A 335 -21.60 -34.82 24.21
C VAL A 335 -22.86 -34.19 23.61
N LYS A 336 -23.98 -34.88 23.82
CA LYS A 336 -25.33 -34.57 23.37
C LYS A 336 -25.73 -33.13 23.76
N PHE A 337 -25.69 -32.20 22.81
CA PHE A 337 -26.39 -30.93 22.93
C PHE A 337 -27.88 -31.16 22.62
N ALA A 338 -28.71 -31.08 23.65
CA ALA A 338 -30.16 -31.05 23.51
C ALA A 338 -30.59 -29.69 22.89
N PRO A 339 -31.50 -29.68 21.91
CA PRO A 339 -32.00 -28.43 21.36
C PRO A 339 -33.00 -27.79 22.33
N SER A 340 -32.65 -26.63 22.86
CA SER A 340 -33.59 -25.75 23.57
C SER A 340 -33.66 -24.41 22.84
N SER A 341 -34.70 -24.25 22.02
CA SER A 341 -35.18 -22.93 21.61
C SER A 341 -36.71 -22.94 21.62
N LYS A 342 -37.29 -22.42 22.71
CA LYS A 342 -38.69 -21.98 22.72
C LYS A 342 -38.76 -20.70 21.89
N PHE A 343 -39.44 -20.77 20.76
CA PHE A 343 -39.88 -19.60 19.99
C PHE A 343 -40.87 -18.79 20.84
N LEU A 344 -40.59 -17.50 21.03
CA LEU A 344 -41.59 -16.54 21.48
C LEU A 344 -42.25 -15.89 20.24
N PRO A 345 -43.58 -15.70 20.24
CA PRO A 345 -44.31 -15.12 19.12
C PRO A 345 -44.04 -13.61 18.96
N PRO A 346 -44.17 -13.07 17.73
CA PRO A 346 -43.96 -11.66 17.43
C PRO A 346 -45.06 -10.78 18.04
N ASN A 347 -44.63 -9.68 18.66
CA ASN A 347 -45.46 -8.68 19.30
C ASN A 347 -46.10 -7.75 18.24
N PRO A 348 -47.43 -7.55 18.21
CA PRO A 348 -48.07 -6.71 17.20
C PRO A 348 -47.99 -5.21 17.53
N PHE A 349 -47.63 -4.43 16.51
CA PHE A 349 -47.94 -3.01 16.26
C PHE A 349 -47.81 -2.00 17.42
N ARG A 350 -46.77 -1.16 17.36
CA ARG A 350 -46.81 0.20 17.94
C ARG A 350 -47.24 1.20 16.86
N PRO A 351 -48.21 2.10 17.15
CA PRO A 351 -48.64 3.14 16.21
C PRO A 351 -47.55 4.21 16.02
N ARG A 352 -47.47 4.67 14.77
CA ARG A 352 -46.56 5.71 14.26
C ARG A 352 -46.93 7.07 14.87
N PRO A 353 -46.01 7.87 15.41
CA PRO A 353 -46.30 9.24 15.82
C PRO A 353 -46.63 10.12 14.60
N PRO A 354 -47.48 11.15 14.77
CA PRO A 354 -47.91 12.02 13.67
C PRO A 354 -46.79 12.94 13.16
N PRO A 355 -46.90 13.44 11.93
CA PRO A 355 -45.91 14.32 11.33
C PRO A 355 -45.89 15.66 12.06
N ILE A 356 -44.69 16.14 12.39
CA ILE A 356 -44.46 17.50 12.89
C ILE A 356 -44.74 18.46 11.72
N GLN A 357 -45.74 19.33 11.88
CA GLN A 357 -46.02 20.42 10.96
C GLN A 357 -44.94 21.49 11.10
N GLU A 358 -44.21 21.76 10.02
CA GLU A 358 -43.36 22.94 9.91
C GLU A 358 -44.23 24.19 9.80
N SER A 359 -44.11 25.06 10.81
CA SER A 359 -44.72 26.37 10.83
C SER A 359 -44.03 27.30 9.82
N THR A 360 -44.77 27.65 8.77
CA THR A 360 -44.47 28.77 7.88
C THR A 360 -44.69 30.10 8.61
N SER A 361 -43.62 30.83 8.92
CA SER A 361 -43.69 32.26 9.17
C SER A 361 -42.30 32.88 9.05
N PHE A 362 -42.03 33.62 7.98
CA PHE A 362 -41.34 34.91 8.03
C PHE A 362 -41.54 35.63 6.69
N SER A 363 -42.49 36.56 6.70
CA SER A 363 -42.63 37.61 5.69
C SER A 363 -42.27 38.96 6.32
N SER A 364 -41.67 39.81 5.47
CA SER A 364 -41.53 41.27 5.56
C SER A 364 -40.41 41.83 6.44
N LEU A 365 -39.42 42.43 5.77
CA LEU A 365 -39.33 43.88 5.64
C LEU A 365 -38.44 44.23 4.43
N GLY A 366 -38.97 45.07 3.54
CA GLY A 366 -38.29 45.54 2.34
C GLY A 366 -37.56 46.87 2.53
N LEU A 367 -37.21 47.44 1.37
CA LEU A 367 -36.66 48.78 1.08
C LEU A 367 -35.12 48.86 1.11
N PHE A 368 -34.49 48.88 -0.07
CA PHE A 368 -34.03 50.12 -0.75
C PHE A 368 -33.53 49.81 -2.17
N THR A 369 -33.63 50.83 -3.02
CA THR A 369 -33.57 50.92 -4.49
C THR A 369 -32.19 50.74 -5.14
N PRO A 370 -32.13 50.47 -6.46
CA PRO A 370 -30.88 50.32 -7.21
C PRO A 370 -30.37 51.67 -7.72
N SER A 371 -29.07 51.91 -7.58
CA SER A 371 -28.36 52.99 -8.28
C SER A 371 -27.40 52.38 -9.31
N GLN A 372 -27.70 52.63 -10.57
CA GLN A 372 -26.81 52.44 -11.70
C GLN A 372 -25.60 53.37 -11.57
N SER A 373 -24.40 52.84 -11.78
CA SER A 373 -23.35 53.63 -12.42
C SER A 373 -22.48 52.73 -13.28
N ARG A 374 -22.44 53.09 -14.57
CA ARG A 374 -21.45 52.68 -15.56
C ARG A 374 -20.07 53.06 -15.04
N ILE A 375 -19.08 52.20 -15.23
CA ILE A 375 -17.70 52.62 -15.37
C ILE A 375 -17.15 52.00 -16.64
N ASP A 376 -16.64 52.90 -17.48
CA ASP A 376 -16.12 52.68 -18.81
C ASP A 376 -14.78 51.93 -18.83
N LEU A 377 -14.59 51.24 -19.96
CA LEU A 377 -13.34 50.69 -20.48
C LEU A 377 -12.31 51.82 -20.76
N ALA A 378 -11.07 51.68 -20.28
CA ALA A 378 -9.91 52.33 -20.90
C ALA A 378 -8.58 51.63 -20.54
N GLY A 379 -7.97 51.00 -21.56
CA GLY A 379 -6.56 51.08 -21.97
C GLY A 379 -5.40 50.84 -20.97
N PRO A 380 -4.38 50.02 -21.34
CA PRO A 380 -3.16 49.84 -20.54
C PRO A 380 -2.10 50.91 -20.84
N PRO A 381 -1.23 51.26 -19.88
CA PRO A 381 0.02 51.94 -20.18
C PRO A 381 1.22 51.02 -20.08
N THR A 382 2.17 51.36 -20.95
CA THR A 382 3.45 50.76 -21.25
C THR A 382 4.55 51.05 -20.21
N HIS A 383 5.54 50.17 -20.17
CA HIS A 383 6.95 50.35 -19.79
C HIS A 383 7.35 51.48 -18.81
N ARG A 384 7.94 51.10 -17.66
CA ARG A 384 9.24 51.69 -17.27
C ARG A 384 10.07 50.82 -16.31
N ARG A 385 11.28 50.56 -16.77
CA ARG A 385 12.43 49.97 -16.08
C ARG A 385 13.02 50.99 -15.11
N ARG A 386 13.24 50.66 -13.83
CA ARG A 386 14.27 51.33 -13.03
C ARG A 386 14.84 50.42 -11.93
N ILE A 387 16.15 50.22 -12.04
CA ILE A 387 17.05 49.61 -11.07
C ILE A 387 17.42 50.66 -10.03
N SER A 388 17.36 50.33 -8.73
CA SER A 388 18.25 50.88 -7.70
C SER A 388 18.08 50.15 -6.34
N LYS A 389 19.12 49.37 -6.00
CA LYS A 389 19.83 49.09 -4.72
C LYS A 389 19.15 49.22 -3.33
N PRO A 390 19.70 48.50 -2.32
CA PRO A 390 19.02 48.14 -1.08
C PRO A 390 19.27 49.14 0.05
N THR A 391 18.26 49.34 0.89
CA THR A 391 18.35 50.16 2.12
C THR A 391 17.80 49.39 3.30
N GLN A 392 18.71 49.12 4.23
CA GLN A 392 18.61 49.11 5.69
C GLN A 392 17.42 48.40 6.37
N GLN A 393 17.80 47.27 6.94
CA GLN A 393 17.35 46.67 8.21
C GLN A 393 16.98 47.71 9.28
N PRO A 394 15.83 47.53 9.97
CA PRO A 394 15.64 48.04 11.31
C PRO A 394 15.55 46.92 12.36
N GLU A 395 16.01 47.32 13.53
CA GLU A 395 16.17 46.63 14.79
C GLU A 395 14.95 45.85 15.31
N ALA A 396 15.28 44.78 16.03
CA ALA A 396 14.37 43.99 16.82
C ALA A 396 13.84 44.80 18.02
N SER A 397 12.52 44.96 18.11
CA SER A 397 11.84 45.43 19.31
C SER A 397 11.07 44.27 19.94
N GLY A 398 11.50 43.88 21.14
CA GLY A 398 10.91 42.81 21.93
C GLY A 398 9.50 43.18 22.39
N SER A 399 8.55 42.27 22.17
CA SER A 399 7.21 42.33 22.74
C SER A 399 6.98 41.14 23.66
N GLN A 400 6.56 41.45 24.89
CA GLN A 400 6.22 40.50 25.94
C GLN A 400 5.00 39.64 25.58
N PRO A 401 4.94 38.37 26.01
CA PRO A 401 3.75 37.54 25.81
C PRO A 401 2.65 37.93 26.81
N ARG A 402 1.51 38.37 26.28
CA ARG A 402 0.24 38.48 27.01
C ARG A 402 -0.25 37.08 27.41
N ARG A 403 -0.44 36.86 28.70
CA ARG A 403 -1.19 35.72 29.27
C ARG A 403 -2.67 35.83 28.85
N PHE A 404 -3.18 34.83 28.13
CA PHE A 404 -4.61 34.60 27.98
C PHE A 404 -5.11 33.66 29.08
N PRO A 405 -6.32 33.89 29.64
CA PRO A 405 -6.92 32.99 30.62
C PRO A 405 -7.39 31.68 29.95
N ALA A 406 -7.20 30.57 30.66
CA ALA A 406 -7.59 29.23 30.24
C ALA A 406 -9.12 29.10 30.09
N ALA A 407 -9.55 28.50 28.99
CA ALA A 407 -10.94 28.12 28.76
C ALA A 407 -11.31 26.85 29.56
N PRO A 408 -12.59 26.64 29.90
CA PRO A 408 -13.04 25.49 30.69
C PRO A 408 -12.93 24.18 29.91
N ILE A 409 -12.37 23.16 30.55
CA ILE A 409 -12.29 21.79 30.04
C ILE A 409 -13.69 21.15 30.14
N VAL A 410 -14.30 20.82 29.01
CA VAL A 410 -15.50 19.98 28.92
C VAL A 410 -15.06 18.52 28.74
N PRO A 411 -15.52 17.57 29.56
CA PRO A 411 -15.18 16.17 29.39
C PRO A 411 -15.83 15.59 28.11
N PRO A 412 -15.10 14.84 27.28
CA PRO A 412 -15.69 14.21 26.10
C PRO A 412 -16.66 13.11 26.53
N LYS A 413 -17.87 13.17 25.95
CA LYS A 413 -18.86 12.09 26.00
C LYS A 413 -18.25 10.82 25.41
N ALA A 414 -18.50 9.69 26.07
CA ALA A 414 -18.19 8.36 25.59
C ALA A 414 -18.76 8.16 24.18
N VAL A 415 -17.87 7.90 23.23
CA VAL A 415 -18.21 7.47 21.87
C VAL A 415 -18.26 5.95 21.90
N ASP A 416 -19.38 5.39 21.43
CA ASP A 416 -19.61 3.95 21.29
C ASP A 416 -18.54 3.31 20.40
N ASP A 417 -17.81 2.35 20.98
CA ASP A 417 -16.61 1.72 20.42
C ASP A 417 -16.94 0.41 19.67
N GLN A 418 -18.02 0.39 18.88
CA GLN A 418 -18.54 -0.84 18.23
C GLN A 418 -18.61 -0.82 16.70
N THR A 419 -17.63 -0.21 16.02
CA THR A 419 -17.41 -0.44 14.58
C THR A 419 -15.93 -0.61 14.26
N SER A 420 -15.37 -1.77 14.59
CA SER A 420 -14.09 -2.23 14.04
C SER A 420 -14.30 -2.86 12.65
N TYR A 421 -14.43 -2.01 11.63
CA TYR A 421 -14.48 -2.42 10.22
C TYR A 421 -13.18 -2.03 9.52
N TYR A 422 -12.14 -2.85 9.65
CA TYR A 422 -10.97 -2.81 8.76
C TYR A 422 -10.42 -4.22 8.58
N GLY A 423 -10.87 -4.87 7.51
CA GLY A 423 -10.37 -6.16 7.05
C GLY A 423 -9.23 -5.98 6.05
N GLY A 424 -8.07 -6.51 6.40
CA GLY A 424 -7.16 -7.26 5.50
C GLY A 424 -6.74 -6.59 4.20
N TYR A 425 -5.78 -5.67 4.27
CA TYR A 425 -4.89 -5.40 3.15
C TYR A 425 -3.89 -6.55 3.09
N GLN A 426 -3.96 -7.36 2.05
CA GLN A 426 -3.01 -8.44 1.73
C GLN A 426 -3.29 -8.81 0.29
N THR A 427 -2.75 -7.99 -0.64
CA THR A 427 -2.67 -8.23 -2.08
C THR A 427 -3.57 -9.37 -2.59
N TRP A 428 -4.90 -9.25 -2.56
CA TRP A 428 -5.81 -10.24 -3.14
C TRP A 428 -5.62 -11.74 -2.72
N GLY A 429 -4.74 -12.07 -1.76
CA GLY A 429 -4.16 -13.40 -1.59
C GLY A 429 -5.12 -14.44 -1.00
N GLN A 430 -6.24 -13.98 -0.45
CA GLN A 430 -7.31 -14.83 0.07
C GLN A 430 -8.57 -14.84 -0.83
N ALA A 431 -8.71 -13.91 -1.78
CA ALA A 431 -9.91 -13.83 -2.61
C ALA A 431 -10.05 -15.07 -3.50
N LYS A 432 -8.95 -15.57 -4.07
CA LYS A 432 -8.92 -16.81 -4.88
C LYS A 432 -8.81 -18.12 -4.08
N ALA A 433 -8.29 -18.10 -2.85
CA ALA A 433 -8.21 -19.31 -2.02
C ALA A 433 -9.61 -19.81 -1.59
N LEU A 434 -10.57 -18.91 -1.39
CA LEU A 434 -11.98 -19.23 -1.11
C LEU A 434 -12.78 -19.59 -2.38
N GLU A 435 -12.45 -19.03 -3.54
CA GLU A 435 -13.08 -19.43 -4.81
C GLU A 435 -12.67 -20.86 -5.23
N ALA A 436 -11.41 -21.24 -4.97
CA ALA A 436 -10.89 -22.59 -5.22
C ALA A 436 -11.38 -23.64 -4.19
N ALA A 437 -11.67 -23.26 -2.94
CA ALA A 437 -12.30 -24.15 -1.95
C ALA A 437 -13.81 -24.35 -2.23
N SER A 438 -14.49 -23.34 -2.77
CA SER A 438 -15.93 -23.37 -3.12
C SER A 438 -16.24 -24.20 -4.37
N LYS A 439 -15.45 -24.07 -5.47
CA LYS A 439 -15.67 -24.85 -6.70
C LYS A 439 -15.28 -26.33 -6.58
N LYS A 440 -14.49 -26.71 -5.58
CA LYS A 440 -14.01 -28.10 -5.38
C LYS A 440 -14.89 -28.92 -4.42
N ALA A 441 -15.75 -28.29 -3.63
CA ALA A 441 -16.69 -28.97 -2.72
C ALA A 441 -18.02 -29.38 -3.39
N THR A 442 -18.34 -28.83 -4.56
CA THR A 442 -19.56 -29.17 -5.33
C THR A 442 -19.35 -30.14 -6.48
N ALA A 443 -18.13 -30.66 -6.64
CA ALA A 443 -17.93 -31.86 -7.45
C ALA A 443 -18.11 -33.12 -6.59
N ARG A 444 -19.25 -33.81 -6.72
CA ARG A 444 -19.22 -35.27 -6.76
C ARG A 444 -20.13 -35.86 -7.84
N PRO A 445 -19.68 -36.95 -8.48
CA PRO A 445 -20.31 -37.56 -9.64
C PRO A 445 -21.46 -38.47 -9.22
N ARG A 446 -22.56 -38.44 -9.99
CA ARG A 446 -23.60 -39.46 -9.93
C ARG A 446 -23.39 -40.40 -11.11
N ASP A 447 -22.70 -41.51 -10.86
CA ASP A 447 -22.74 -42.70 -11.70
C ASP A 447 -23.42 -43.86 -10.95
N SER A 448 -24.57 -44.24 -11.50
CA SER A 448 -25.00 -45.62 -11.81
C SER A 448 -25.46 -46.63 -10.73
N TYR A 449 -26.59 -47.27 -11.07
CA TYR A 449 -27.20 -48.56 -10.62
C TYR A 449 -27.76 -48.69 -9.19
N MET A 450 -29.09 -48.60 -9.04
CA MET A 450 -30.07 -49.70 -9.17
C MET A 450 -31.47 -49.13 -9.36
#